data_AF-A0A519YLR2-F1
#
_entry.id   AF-A0A519YLR2-F1
#
_cell.length_a   1.000
_cell.length_b   1.000
_cell.length_c   1.000
_cell.angle_alpha   90.00
_cell.angle_beta   90.00
_cell.angle_gamma   90.00
#
_symmetry.space_group_name_H-M   'P 1'
#
loop_
_entity.id
_entity.type
_entity.pdbx_description
1 polymer ?
#
loop_
_entity_poly.entity_id
_entity_poly.type
_entity_poly.pdbx_seq_one_letter_code
_entity_poly.pdbx_strand_id
1 'polypeptide(L)'
;MFDLGLKLKLNNGKILKEDFFLQPYLMGGGGFFVANFSGNYAYGNGNSYTPIAGSYYNKIRQFEVFGAAGIRFRLSPSLALDVQTAQHYPFTESSDNLGGPDNKLYDRYLVHSVGLTLALGKAKDTDGDGVADRKDKCPDTPAGVKVDLNGCPVDTDGDGVADYQDKCPDVKGLASLQGCPDADGDGVADADDKCPNTPAGVKVDASGCPLDADGDGVADYLDKCPNTPAGVKVDANGCPLDRDGDGVPDY
;
A
#
# COMPACT_ATOMS: atom_id res chain seq x y z
N MET A 1 15.41 -32.25 8.23
CA MET A 1 14.15 -32.38 7.49
C MET A 1 13.79 -31.01 6.97
N PHE A 2 13.56 -30.89 5.68
CA PHE A 2 13.30 -29.61 5.01
C PHE A 2 11.99 -29.74 4.25
N ASP A 3 10.92 -29.25 4.86
CA ASP A 3 9.57 -29.40 4.35
C ASP A 3 9.01 -28.07 3.88
N LEU A 4 8.39 -28.08 2.71
CA LEU A 4 7.58 -26.97 2.22
C LEU A 4 6.13 -27.44 2.16
N GLY A 5 5.25 -26.76 2.89
CA GLY A 5 3.84 -27.11 2.92
C GLY A 5 2.91 -25.91 2.83
N LEU A 6 1.75 -26.15 2.24
CA LEU A 6 0.63 -25.22 2.22
C LEU A 6 -0.21 -25.44 3.49
N LYS A 7 -0.43 -24.36 4.25
CA LYS A 7 -1.19 -24.39 5.51
C LYS A 7 -2.57 -23.79 5.31
N LEU A 8 -3.60 -24.62 5.35
CA LEU A 8 -5.00 -24.20 5.39
C LEU A 8 -5.39 -23.87 6.82
N LYS A 9 -5.56 -22.57 7.10
CA LYS A 9 -6.03 -22.06 8.38
C LYS A 9 -7.56 -22.14 8.44
N LEU A 10 -8.11 -22.69 9.52
CA LEU A 10 -9.57 -22.69 9.74
C LEU A 10 -10.05 -21.41 10.45
N ASN A 11 -9.14 -20.59 10.98
CA ASN A 11 -9.40 -19.24 11.49
C ASN A 11 -9.30 -18.19 10.37
N ASN A 12 -10.21 -18.25 9.40
CA ASN A 12 -10.23 -17.41 8.20
C ASN A 12 -11.38 -16.39 8.17
N GLY A 13 -11.98 -16.09 9.32
CA GLY A 13 -13.12 -15.19 9.45
C GLY A 13 -14.47 -15.79 9.04
N LYS A 14 -14.49 -16.91 8.29
CA LYS A 14 -15.72 -17.61 7.89
C LYS A 14 -16.08 -18.76 8.83
N ILE A 15 -15.11 -19.61 9.19
CA ILE A 15 -15.32 -20.77 10.07
C ILE A 15 -15.06 -20.38 11.52
N LEU A 16 -13.89 -19.79 11.78
CA LEU A 16 -13.51 -19.24 13.07
C LEU A 16 -12.98 -17.81 12.87
N LYS A 17 -13.17 -16.96 13.89
CA LYS A 17 -12.57 -15.62 13.92
C LYS A 17 -11.05 -15.72 13.83
N GLU A 18 -10.43 -14.80 13.10
CA GLU A 18 -8.98 -14.84 12.82
C GLU A 18 -8.11 -14.71 14.09
N ASP A 19 -8.63 -14.01 15.09
CA ASP A 19 -8.02 -13.74 16.39
C ASP A 19 -8.41 -14.76 17.47
N PHE A 20 -9.21 -15.78 17.13
CA PHE A 20 -9.63 -16.80 18.09
C PHE A 20 -8.40 -17.51 18.70
N PHE A 21 -8.44 -17.73 20.02
CA PHE A 21 -7.31 -18.29 20.79
C PHE A 21 -6.88 -19.68 20.27
N LEU A 22 -7.84 -20.51 19.85
CA LEU A 22 -7.59 -21.86 19.34
C LEU A 22 -7.70 -21.85 17.83
N GLN A 23 -6.61 -22.11 17.12
CA GLN A 23 -6.50 -21.94 15.67
C GLN A 23 -6.14 -23.26 15.00
N PRO A 24 -7.13 -24.10 14.66
CA PRO A 24 -6.89 -25.35 13.97
C PRO A 24 -6.45 -25.09 12.53
N TYR A 25 -5.59 -25.97 12.03
CA TYR A 25 -5.14 -25.93 10.65
C TYR A 25 -4.85 -27.32 10.11
N LEU A 26 -4.98 -27.44 8.80
CA LEU A 26 -4.45 -28.56 8.02
C LEU A 26 -3.24 -28.08 7.24
N MET A 27 -2.25 -28.93 7.07
CA MET A 27 -1.06 -28.63 6.28
C MET A 27 -0.71 -29.83 5.41
N GLY A 28 -0.28 -29.59 4.19
CA GLY A 28 0.15 -30.65 3.29
C GLY A 28 1.26 -30.12 2.39
N GLY A 29 2.21 -30.99 2.05
CA GLY A 29 3.39 -30.55 1.34
C GLY A 29 4.32 -31.68 0.96
N GLY A 30 5.49 -31.28 0.49
CA GLY A 30 6.59 -32.18 0.17
C GLY A 30 7.89 -31.66 0.78
N GLY A 31 8.81 -32.57 1.01
CA GLY A 31 10.06 -32.25 1.68
C GLY A 31 11.14 -33.27 1.42
N PHE A 32 12.33 -32.94 1.91
CA PHE A 32 13.46 -33.86 1.92
C PHE A 32 13.73 -34.34 3.33
N PHE A 33 13.66 -35.66 3.50
CA PHE A 33 14.11 -36.34 4.69
C PHE A 33 15.56 -36.79 4.51
N VAL A 34 16.42 -36.30 5.41
CA VAL A 34 17.83 -36.64 5.45
C VAL A 34 18.15 -37.11 6.86
N ALA A 35 18.56 -38.36 6.97
CA ALA A 35 18.89 -38.97 8.25
C ALA A 35 19.91 -40.10 8.06
N ASN A 36 20.67 -40.38 9.12
CA ASN A 36 21.58 -41.52 9.18
C ASN A 36 20.99 -42.51 10.18
N PHE A 37 20.77 -43.74 9.75
CA PHE A 37 20.26 -44.82 10.58
C PHE A 37 21.37 -45.84 10.81
N SER A 38 21.49 -46.28 12.05
CA SER A 38 22.31 -47.42 12.43
C SER A 38 21.47 -48.36 13.26
N GLY A 39 21.51 -49.65 12.96
CA GLY A 39 20.77 -50.66 13.70
C GLY A 39 21.47 -51.99 13.71
N ASN A 40 21.02 -52.87 14.60
CA ASN A 40 21.45 -54.26 14.69
C ASN A 40 20.27 -55.15 14.29
N TYR A 41 20.52 -56.19 13.51
CA TYR A 41 19.50 -57.17 13.12
C TYR A 41 20.00 -58.59 13.37
N ALA A 42 19.06 -59.51 13.55
CA ALA A 42 19.31 -60.94 13.65
C ALA A 42 18.27 -61.68 12.81
N TYR A 43 18.73 -62.46 11.83
CA TYR A 43 17.86 -63.41 11.12
C TYR A 43 18.08 -64.81 11.67
N GLY A 44 16.99 -65.52 11.95
CA GLY A 44 17.02 -66.95 12.23
C GLY A 44 17.08 -67.75 10.94
N ASN A 45 18.07 -68.63 10.78
CA ASN A 45 18.01 -69.65 9.75
C ASN A 45 17.03 -70.72 10.26
N GLY A 46 16.00 -71.05 9.48
CA GLY A 46 14.82 -71.82 9.92
C GLY A 46 15.09 -73.13 10.65
N ASN A 47 16.32 -73.66 10.61
CA ASN A 47 16.74 -74.88 11.33
C ASN A 47 18.00 -74.73 12.21
N SER A 48 18.45 -73.52 12.58
CA SER A 48 19.59 -73.33 13.51
C SER A 48 19.46 -72.04 14.35
N TYR A 49 19.40 -72.19 15.67
CA TYR A 49 19.32 -71.13 16.69
C TYR A 49 20.63 -70.34 16.88
N THR A 50 21.45 -70.16 15.85
CA THR A 50 22.58 -69.23 15.90
C THR A 50 22.15 -67.93 15.22
N PRO A 51 21.77 -66.89 15.98
CA PRO A 51 21.48 -65.59 15.38
C PRO A 51 22.75 -65.08 14.71
N ILE A 52 22.71 -64.89 13.39
CA ILE A 52 23.74 -64.10 12.70
C ILE A 52 23.40 -62.65 13.01
N ALA A 53 24.11 -62.08 13.98
CA ALA A 53 23.98 -60.67 14.34
C ALA A 53 24.81 -59.82 13.38
N GLY A 54 24.16 -58.87 12.71
CA GLY A 54 24.80 -57.89 11.85
C GLY A 54 24.43 -56.46 12.26
N SER A 55 25.30 -55.50 11.94
CA SER A 55 25.01 -54.08 12.05
C SER A 55 24.87 -53.48 10.66
N TYR A 56 23.94 -52.56 10.48
CA TYR A 56 23.81 -51.76 9.25
C TYR A 56 23.98 -50.28 9.54
N TYR A 57 24.47 -49.55 8.53
CA TYR A 57 24.53 -48.09 8.53
C TYR A 57 23.99 -47.59 7.20
N ASN A 58 22.84 -46.94 7.23
CA ASN A 58 22.17 -46.43 6.04
C ASN A 58 22.03 -44.91 6.12
N LYS A 59 22.33 -44.24 5.02
CA LYS A 59 22.08 -42.81 4.86
C LYS A 59 20.89 -42.62 3.95
N ILE A 60 19.78 -42.15 4.52
CA ILE A 60 18.57 -41.85 3.77
C ILE A 60 18.64 -40.40 3.30
N ARG A 61 18.38 -40.21 2.01
CA ARG A 61 18.12 -38.92 1.39
C ARG A 61 16.97 -39.11 0.43
N GLN A 62 15.76 -38.85 0.89
CA GLN A 62 14.57 -39.11 0.11
C GLN A 62 13.63 -37.91 0.08
N PHE A 63 12.94 -37.79 -1.04
CA PHE A 63 11.78 -36.93 -1.14
C PHE A 63 10.59 -37.65 -0.50
N GLU A 64 9.73 -36.89 0.15
CA GLU A 64 8.52 -37.38 0.79
C GLU A 64 7.39 -36.37 0.63
N VAL A 65 6.16 -36.85 0.69
CA VAL A 65 4.98 -36.00 0.90
C VAL A 65 4.43 -36.22 2.30
N PHE A 66 3.76 -35.21 2.83
CA PHE A 66 3.17 -35.29 4.15
C PHE A 66 1.82 -34.60 4.22
N GLY A 67 1.01 -35.11 5.14
CA GLY A 67 -0.23 -34.48 5.59
C GLY A 67 -0.17 -34.28 7.10
N ALA A 68 -0.54 -33.09 7.56
CA ALA A 68 -0.46 -32.70 8.95
C ALA A 68 -1.75 -32.00 9.41
N ALA A 69 -2.07 -32.19 10.68
CA ALA A 69 -3.10 -31.47 11.38
C ALA A 69 -2.49 -30.87 12.64
N GLY A 70 -2.84 -29.63 12.93
CA GLY A 70 -2.31 -28.95 14.10
C GLY A 70 -3.27 -27.93 14.68
N ILE A 71 -2.95 -27.53 15.90
CA ILE A 71 -3.64 -26.49 16.64
C ILE A 71 -2.59 -25.48 17.07
N ARG A 72 -2.84 -24.22 16.73
CA ARG A 72 -2.10 -23.09 17.26
C ARG A 72 -2.90 -22.45 18.39
N PHE A 73 -2.29 -22.33 19.55
CA PHE A 73 -2.80 -21.59 20.69
C PHE A 73 -2.19 -20.18 20.67
N ARG A 74 -3.00 -19.19 20.30
CA ARG A 74 -2.60 -17.78 20.32
C ARG A 74 -2.62 -17.29 21.77
N LEU A 75 -1.46 -17.20 22.39
CA LEU A 75 -1.31 -16.79 23.79
C LEU A 75 -1.29 -15.27 23.94
N SER A 76 -0.74 -14.56 22.96
CA SER A 76 -0.76 -13.08 22.85
C SER A 76 -0.68 -12.66 21.38
N PRO A 77 -0.74 -11.35 21.05
CA PRO A 77 -0.45 -10.87 19.69
C PRO A 77 0.95 -11.25 19.18
N SER A 78 1.91 -11.49 20.09
CA SER A 78 3.32 -11.75 19.78
C SER A 78 3.78 -13.17 20.07
N LEU A 79 2.96 -14.01 20.73
CA LEU A 79 3.36 -15.35 21.15
C LEU A 79 2.25 -16.37 20.85
N ALA A 80 2.63 -17.48 20.26
CA ALA A 80 1.76 -18.64 20.11
C ALA A 80 2.51 -19.96 20.37
N LEU A 81 1.77 -20.96 20.84
CA LEU A 81 2.21 -22.34 20.96
C LEU A 81 1.57 -23.15 19.83
N ASP A 82 2.36 -23.89 19.07
CA ASP A 82 1.91 -24.75 17.98
C ASP A 82 2.06 -26.22 18.39
N VAL A 83 1.00 -27.01 18.28
CA VAL A 83 1.05 -28.47 18.43
C VAL A 83 0.60 -29.08 17.11
N GLN A 84 1.39 -29.99 16.56
CA GLN A 84 1.13 -30.60 15.24
C GLN A 84 1.45 -32.08 15.26
N THR A 85 0.64 -32.84 14.53
CA THR A 85 0.94 -34.21 14.12
C THR A 85 1.00 -34.27 12.60
N ALA A 86 2.04 -34.90 12.06
CA ALA A 86 2.25 -35.05 10.63
C ALA A 86 2.53 -36.51 10.27
N GLN A 87 1.87 -37.01 9.23
CA GLN A 87 2.13 -38.32 8.64
C GLN A 87 2.97 -38.11 7.38
N HIS A 88 4.15 -38.70 7.37
CA HIS A 88 5.09 -38.63 6.25
C HIS A 88 5.02 -39.92 5.42
N TYR A 89 5.13 -39.74 4.11
CA TYR A 89 5.05 -40.77 3.08
C TYR A 89 6.28 -40.64 2.18
N PRO A 90 7.37 -41.36 2.51
CA PRO A 90 8.53 -41.40 1.64
C PRO A 90 8.23 -42.16 0.34
N PHE A 91 8.84 -41.71 -0.76
CA PHE A 91 8.68 -42.35 -2.08
C PHE A 91 9.67 -43.49 -2.34
N THR A 92 10.62 -43.74 -1.43
CA THR A 92 11.65 -44.77 -1.58
C THR A 92 11.68 -45.69 -0.36
N GLU A 93 11.91 -46.99 -0.59
CA GLU A 93 11.93 -48.05 0.43
C GLU A 93 13.33 -48.24 1.07
N SER A 94 14.14 -47.19 1.09
CA SER A 94 15.55 -47.27 1.53
C SER A 94 15.73 -47.09 3.03
N SER A 95 14.64 -47.17 3.81
CA SER A 95 14.68 -46.79 5.23
C SER A 95 15.32 -47.84 6.11
N ASP A 96 14.93 -49.10 5.91
CA ASP A 96 15.39 -50.23 6.71
C ASP A 96 16.05 -51.34 5.88
N ASN A 97 16.03 -51.25 4.54
CA ASN A 97 16.61 -52.25 3.62
C ASN A 97 15.97 -53.65 3.74
N LEU A 98 14.74 -53.75 4.25
CA LEU A 98 13.99 -55.01 4.47
C LEU A 98 12.96 -55.33 3.37
N GLY A 99 13.16 -54.79 2.15
CA GLY A 99 12.24 -54.94 1.02
C GLY A 99 12.07 -56.40 0.56
N GLY A 100 10.93 -57.00 0.90
CA GLY A 100 10.41 -58.17 0.20
C GLY A 100 9.69 -57.78 -1.11
N PRO A 101 9.42 -58.73 -2.01
CA PRO A 101 8.94 -58.47 -3.39
C PRO A 101 7.54 -57.84 -3.51
N ASP A 102 6.83 -57.62 -2.39
CA ASP A 102 5.47 -57.10 -2.36
C ASP A 102 5.46 -55.60 -2.02
N ASN A 103 5.76 -54.77 -3.03
CA ASN A 103 5.68 -53.30 -3.07
C ASN A 103 4.48 -52.73 -2.31
N LYS A 104 4.63 -52.46 -1.02
CA LYS A 104 3.60 -51.85 -0.20
C LYS A 104 4.25 -50.77 0.67
N LEU A 105 3.67 -49.58 0.56
CA LEU A 105 4.06 -48.29 1.16
C LEU A 105 4.14 -48.33 2.71
N TYR A 106 5.05 -49.10 3.29
CA TYR A 106 5.10 -49.38 4.73
C TYR A 106 5.99 -48.46 5.56
N ASP A 107 6.90 -47.69 4.95
CA ASP A 107 7.85 -46.82 5.66
C ASP A 107 7.24 -45.47 6.09
N ARG A 108 5.95 -45.44 6.38
CA ARG A 108 5.23 -44.25 6.82
C ARG A 108 5.53 -44.01 8.30
N TYR A 109 5.88 -42.78 8.64
CA TYR A 109 6.15 -42.40 10.03
C TYR A 109 5.36 -41.18 10.45
N LEU A 110 5.14 -41.07 11.76
CA LEU A 110 4.48 -39.93 12.39
C LEU A 110 5.52 -39.02 13.04
N VAL A 111 5.34 -37.72 12.86
CA VAL A 111 6.10 -36.69 13.55
C VAL A 111 5.14 -35.89 14.41
N HIS A 112 5.39 -35.86 15.72
CA HIS A 112 4.71 -34.98 16.65
C HIS A 112 5.65 -33.83 16.99
N SER A 113 5.18 -32.60 16.82
CA SER A 113 6.00 -31.41 17.09
C SER A 113 5.24 -30.42 17.97
N VAL A 114 5.99 -29.83 18.91
CA VAL A 114 5.58 -28.67 19.68
C VAL A 114 6.52 -27.52 19.31
N GLY A 115 5.96 -26.39 18.91
CA GLY A 115 6.71 -25.22 18.45
C GLY A 115 6.25 -23.93 19.12
N LEU A 116 7.13 -22.94 19.18
CA LEU A 116 6.82 -21.58 19.62
C LEU A 116 6.89 -20.64 18.42
N THR A 117 5.83 -19.88 18.21
CA THR A 117 5.80 -18.79 17.22
C THR A 117 5.95 -17.45 17.95
N LEU A 118 6.97 -16.68 17.58
CA LEU A 118 7.18 -15.31 18.04
C LEU A 118 6.86 -14.35 16.89
N ALA A 119 5.82 -13.53 17.06
CA ALA A 119 5.51 -12.45 16.14
C ALA A 119 6.11 -11.14 16.68
N LEU A 120 7.12 -10.62 15.99
CA LEU A 120 7.92 -9.45 16.38
C LEU A 120 7.17 -8.10 16.22
N GLY A 121 5.84 -8.12 16.17
CA GLY A 121 4.98 -6.94 16.04
C GLY A 121 4.91 -6.38 14.61
N LYS A 122 4.02 -5.41 14.42
CA LYS A 122 4.06 -4.49 13.27
C LYS A 122 5.02 -3.35 13.62
N ALA A 123 5.67 -2.78 12.60
CA ALA A 123 6.46 -1.58 12.83
C ALA A 123 5.52 -0.45 13.33
N LYS A 124 6.01 0.37 14.27
CA LYS A 124 5.26 1.52 14.78
C LYS A 124 5.02 2.50 13.62
N ASP A 125 3.81 3.03 13.58
CA ASP A 125 3.24 3.93 12.57
C ASP A 125 2.32 4.87 13.37
N THR A 126 2.76 6.12 13.55
CA THR A 126 2.23 7.04 14.56
C THR A 126 1.05 7.84 14.06
N ASP A 127 1.11 8.31 12.83
CA ASP A 127 0.05 9.06 12.16
C ASP A 127 -0.93 8.13 11.40
N GLY A 128 -0.55 6.87 11.19
CA GLY A 128 -1.42 5.83 10.65
C GLY A 128 -1.59 5.92 9.14
N ASP A 129 -0.63 6.52 8.44
CA ASP A 129 -0.64 6.70 7.00
C ASP A 129 -0.26 5.41 6.22
N GLY A 130 0.19 4.38 6.94
CA GLY A 130 0.59 3.08 6.40
C GLY A 130 2.10 2.92 6.20
N VAL A 131 2.89 3.95 6.52
CA VAL A 131 4.34 3.97 6.47
C VAL A 131 4.89 4.01 7.89
N ALA A 132 5.76 3.05 8.21
CA ALA A 132 6.31 2.98 9.57
C ALA A 132 7.18 4.20 9.90
N ASP A 133 7.11 4.71 11.14
CA ASP A 133 7.84 5.87 11.68
C ASP A 133 9.31 5.95 11.22
N ARG A 134 9.99 4.79 11.15
CA ARG A 134 11.41 4.68 10.79
C ARG A 134 11.72 4.94 9.31
N LYS A 135 10.69 4.96 8.45
CA LYS A 135 10.75 5.16 7.00
C LYS A 135 9.95 6.39 6.58
N ASP A 136 9.08 6.85 7.45
CA ASP A 136 8.23 8.00 7.24
C ASP A 136 9.05 9.30 7.35
N LYS A 137 8.98 10.11 6.31
CA LYS A 137 9.61 11.43 6.20
C LYS A 137 8.64 12.56 6.57
N CYS A 138 7.35 12.25 6.68
CA CYS A 138 6.25 13.17 6.92
C CYS A 138 5.39 12.66 8.10
N PRO A 139 5.90 12.72 9.35
CA PRO A 139 5.36 12.05 10.54
C PRO A 139 4.02 12.57 11.08
N ASP A 140 3.39 13.50 10.37
CA ASP A 140 2.16 14.19 10.75
C ASP A 140 1.16 14.17 9.59
N THR A 141 1.21 13.14 8.74
CA THR A 141 0.31 13.06 7.59
C THR A 141 -1.13 12.84 8.04
N PRO A 142 -2.10 13.65 7.58
CA PRO A 142 -3.48 13.48 8.01
C PRO A 142 -4.05 12.11 7.62
N ALA A 143 -4.80 11.51 8.54
CA ALA A 143 -5.41 10.20 8.33
C ALA A 143 -6.31 10.17 7.08
N GLY A 144 -6.09 9.18 6.21
CA GLY A 144 -6.85 8.98 4.97
C GLY A 144 -6.31 9.75 3.77
N VAL A 145 -5.28 10.59 3.94
CA VAL A 145 -4.53 11.18 2.83
C VAL A 145 -3.72 10.08 2.14
N LYS A 146 -3.67 10.14 0.80
CA LYS A 146 -2.85 9.23 0.01
C LYS A 146 -1.39 9.65 0.12
N VAL A 147 -0.54 8.71 0.54
CA VAL A 147 0.90 8.94 0.71
C VAL A 147 1.75 8.13 -0.27
N ASP A 148 2.97 8.59 -0.48
CA ASP A 148 4.02 7.89 -1.21
C ASP A 148 4.73 6.83 -0.34
N LEU A 149 5.79 6.21 -0.86
CA LEU A 149 6.57 5.20 -0.12
C LEU A 149 7.37 5.77 1.07
N ASN A 150 7.46 7.09 1.18
CA ASN A 150 8.12 7.81 2.25
C ASN A 150 7.13 8.40 3.26
N GLY A 151 5.84 8.11 3.16
CA GLY A 151 4.81 8.64 4.07
C GLY A 151 4.42 10.09 3.77
N CYS A 152 4.88 10.67 2.66
CA CYS A 152 4.54 12.05 2.33
C CYS A 152 3.30 12.11 1.43
N PRO A 153 2.42 13.13 1.60
CA PRO A 153 1.28 13.34 0.71
C PRO A 153 1.70 13.40 -0.75
N VAL A 154 0.89 12.80 -1.62
CA VAL A 154 1.12 12.86 -3.06
C VAL A 154 0.88 14.28 -3.58
N ASP A 155 1.80 14.74 -4.41
CA ASP A 155 1.76 15.98 -5.20
C ASP A 155 2.01 15.55 -6.65
N THR A 156 0.92 15.48 -7.43
CA THR A 156 0.88 14.84 -8.74
C THR A 156 1.56 15.69 -9.81
N ASP A 157 1.36 17.00 -9.78
CA ASP A 157 1.95 17.91 -10.75
C ASP A 157 3.32 18.45 -10.32
N GLY A 158 3.64 18.40 -9.02
CA GLY A 158 4.92 18.84 -8.46
C GLY A 158 5.04 20.36 -8.37
N ASP A 159 3.96 21.06 -8.02
CA ASP A 159 3.95 22.50 -7.74
C ASP A 159 4.23 22.85 -6.26
N GLY A 160 4.22 21.84 -5.38
CA GLY A 160 4.45 21.97 -3.95
C GLY A 160 3.18 22.04 -3.09
N VAL A 161 2.00 22.00 -3.69
CA VAL A 161 0.70 21.82 -3.03
C VAL A 161 0.30 20.35 -3.17
N ALA A 162 0.04 19.67 -2.06
CA ALA A 162 -0.37 18.27 -2.13
C ALA A 162 -1.77 18.12 -2.75
N ASP A 163 -2.03 17.03 -3.47
CA ASP A 163 -3.27 16.77 -4.22
C ASP A 163 -4.56 16.96 -3.40
N TYR A 164 -4.51 16.69 -2.08
CA TYR A 164 -5.67 16.82 -1.20
C TYR A 164 -5.97 18.27 -0.78
N GLN A 165 -5.03 19.19 -1.03
CA GLN A 165 -5.13 20.63 -0.81
C GLN A 165 -5.17 21.41 -2.12
N ASP A 166 -4.87 20.76 -3.23
CA ASP A 166 -4.79 21.31 -4.56
C ASP A 166 -6.17 21.30 -5.26
N LYS A 167 -6.59 22.46 -5.78
CA LYS A 167 -7.79 22.60 -6.60
C LYS A 167 -7.57 22.22 -8.06
N CYS A 168 -6.32 22.21 -8.51
CA CYS A 168 -5.87 21.90 -9.87
C CYS A 168 -4.78 20.81 -9.89
N PRO A 169 -5.01 19.58 -9.39
CA PRO A 169 -3.97 18.57 -9.09
C PRO A 169 -3.13 18.06 -10.27
N ASP A 170 -3.52 18.39 -11.50
CA ASP A 170 -2.88 17.93 -12.73
C ASP A 170 -2.08 19.04 -13.43
N VAL A 171 -2.16 20.30 -12.96
CA VAL A 171 -1.60 21.47 -13.63
C VAL A 171 -0.99 22.43 -12.61
N LYS A 172 0.33 22.56 -12.67
CA LYS A 172 1.10 23.39 -11.75
C LYS A 172 0.53 24.79 -11.59
N GLY A 173 0.38 25.22 -10.35
CA GLY A 173 -0.08 26.56 -10.05
C GLY A 173 0.64 27.21 -8.88
N LEU A 174 -0.03 28.20 -8.31
CA LEU A 174 0.47 28.99 -7.20
C LEU A 174 -0.15 28.49 -5.90
N ALA A 175 0.67 28.33 -4.85
CA ALA A 175 0.18 27.98 -3.52
C ALA A 175 -0.85 28.99 -2.97
N SER A 176 -0.74 30.28 -3.34
CA SER A 176 -1.72 31.31 -2.98
C SER A 176 -3.10 31.08 -3.61
N LEU A 177 -3.14 30.36 -4.73
CA LEU A 177 -4.35 30.01 -5.48
C LEU A 177 -4.70 28.53 -5.32
N GLN A 178 -4.21 27.89 -4.25
CA GLN A 178 -4.48 26.49 -3.94
C GLN A 178 -4.06 25.55 -5.08
N GLY A 179 -2.89 25.80 -5.67
CA GLY A 179 -2.30 24.97 -6.72
C GLY A 179 -2.84 25.24 -8.13
N CYS A 180 -3.71 26.24 -8.30
CA CYS A 180 -4.19 26.63 -9.63
C CYS A 180 -3.31 27.67 -10.33
N PRO A 181 -3.20 27.60 -11.68
CA PRO A 181 -2.45 28.56 -12.49
C PRO A 181 -3.16 29.92 -12.56
N ASP A 182 -2.35 30.95 -12.81
CA ASP A 182 -2.74 32.35 -13.03
C ASP A 182 -1.80 32.90 -14.12
N ALA A 183 -2.32 32.95 -15.35
CA ALA A 183 -1.54 33.16 -16.56
C ALA A 183 -1.14 34.62 -16.77
N ASP A 184 -1.97 35.59 -16.36
CA ASP A 184 -1.69 37.01 -16.49
C ASP A 184 -1.16 37.65 -15.19
N GLY A 185 -1.23 36.92 -14.08
CA GLY A 185 -0.64 37.30 -12.80
C GLY A 185 -1.44 38.36 -12.05
N ASP A 186 -2.75 38.45 -12.31
CA ASP A 186 -3.63 39.42 -11.67
C ASP A 186 -4.12 39.00 -10.26
N GLY A 187 -3.84 37.75 -9.87
CA GLY A 187 -4.20 37.17 -8.58
C GLY A 187 -5.51 36.38 -8.58
N VAL A 188 -6.12 36.15 -9.74
CA VAL A 188 -7.28 35.28 -9.93
C VAL A 188 -6.85 34.05 -10.75
N ALA A 189 -7.30 32.86 -10.33
CA ALA A 189 -6.94 31.64 -11.05
C ALA A 189 -7.59 31.61 -12.45
N ASP A 190 -6.89 31.04 -13.44
CA ASP A 190 -7.35 30.97 -14.85
C ASP A 190 -8.79 30.43 -15.01
N ALA A 191 -9.18 29.51 -14.12
CA ALA A 191 -10.51 28.89 -14.14
C ALA A 191 -11.64 29.82 -13.65
N ASP A 192 -11.29 30.80 -12.81
CA ASP A 192 -12.21 31.77 -12.19
C ASP A 192 -12.12 33.16 -12.86
N ASP A 193 -11.11 33.39 -13.70
CA ASP A 193 -10.84 34.65 -14.38
C ASP A 193 -11.69 34.84 -15.66
N LYS A 194 -12.40 35.97 -15.72
CA LYS A 194 -13.23 36.37 -16.87
C LYS A 194 -12.49 37.27 -17.86
N CYS A 195 -11.35 37.80 -17.47
CA CYS A 195 -10.53 38.77 -18.18
C CYS A 195 -9.07 38.29 -18.27
N PRO A 196 -8.78 37.18 -18.99
CA PRO A 196 -7.49 36.43 -18.97
C PRO A 196 -6.28 37.12 -19.61
N ASN A 197 -6.35 38.43 -19.80
CA ASN A 197 -5.26 39.24 -20.37
C ASN A 197 -5.17 40.59 -19.65
N THR A 198 -5.48 40.63 -18.35
CA THR A 198 -5.34 41.84 -17.57
C THR A 198 -3.86 42.25 -17.51
N PRO A 199 -3.51 43.50 -17.83
CA PRO A 199 -2.11 43.93 -17.78
C PRO A 199 -1.54 43.86 -16.36
N ALA A 200 -0.29 43.40 -16.25
CA ALA A 200 0.40 43.28 -14.97
C ALA A 200 0.37 44.59 -14.15
N GLY A 201 -0.06 44.49 -12.89
CA GLY A 201 -0.14 45.61 -11.95
C GLY A 201 -1.44 46.42 -12.01
N VAL A 202 -2.35 46.12 -12.95
CA VAL A 202 -3.72 46.64 -12.93
C VAL A 202 -4.47 46.01 -11.76
N LYS A 203 -5.28 46.81 -11.07
CA LYS A 203 -6.15 46.30 -10.01
C LYS A 203 -7.37 45.64 -10.63
N VAL A 204 -7.68 44.44 -10.16
CA VAL A 204 -8.82 43.65 -10.62
C VAL A 204 -9.85 43.44 -9.53
N ASP A 205 -11.06 43.13 -9.94
CA ASP A 205 -12.10 42.61 -9.06
C ASP A 205 -11.93 41.10 -8.79
N ALA A 206 -12.89 40.49 -8.08
CA ALA A 206 -12.87 39.07 -7.76
C ALA A 206 -13.04 38.13 -8.98
N SER A 207 -13.26 38.68 -10.17
CA SER A 207 -13.38 37.96 -11.43
C SER A 207 -12.24 38.23 -12.41
N GLY A 208 -11.15 38.86 -11.94
CA GLY A 208 -9.95 39.14 -12.73
C GLY A 208 -10.12 40.31 -13.72
N CYS A 209 -11.24 41.03 -13.65
CA CYS A 209 -11.50 42.13 -14.56
C CYS A 209 -11.01 43.47 -13.99
N PRO A 210 -10.42 44.34 -14.83
CA PRO A 210 -10.03 45.68 -14.42
C PRO A 210 -11.20 46.45 -13.82
N LEU A 211 -10.92 47.22 -12.77
CA LEU A 211 -11.93 48.08 -12.15
C LEU A 211 -12.43 49.16 -13.13
N ASP A 212 -13.73 49.43 -13.07
CA ASP A 212 -14.45 50.50 -13.77
C ASP A 212 -15.36 51.17 -12.73
N ALA A 213 -14.85 52.24 -12.12
CA ALA A 213 -15.42 52.83 -10.91
C ALA A 213 -16.69 53.64 -11.16
N ASP A 214 -16.83 54.26 -12.34
CA ASP A 214 -18.03 55.02 -12.72
C ASP A 214 -18.96 54.27 -13.68
N GLY A 215 -18.53 53.10 -14.18
CA GLY A 215 -19.36 52.17 -14.93
C GLY A 215 -19.66 52.65 -16.36
N ASP A 216 -18.78 53.49 -16.93
CA ASP A 216 -18.93 54.01 -18.29
C ASP A 216 -18.45 53.04 -19.38
N GLY A 217 -17.81 51.94 -18.98
CA GLY A 217 -17.29 50.89 -19.84
C GLY A 217 -15.80 51.02 -20.19
N VAL A 218 -15.11 52.03 -19.66
CA VAL A 218 -13.66 52.22 -19.77
C VAL A 218 -13.02 51.96 -18.42
N ALA A 219 -12.07 51.02 -18.37
CA ALA A 219 -11.40 50.68 -17.11
C ALA A 219 -10.62 51.87 -16.52
N ASP A 220 -10.58 51.97 -15.19
CA ASP A 220 -9.98 53.05 -14.41
C ASP A 220 -8.55 53.41 -14.83
N TYR A 221 -7.78 52.43 -15.29
CA TYR A 221 -6.37 52.63 -15.69
C TYR A 221 -6.21 53.22 -17.11
N LEU A 222 -7.28 53.21 -17.91
CA LEU A 222 -7.37 53.83 -19.24
C LEU A 222 -8.23 55.09 -19.25
N ASP A 223 -9.07 55.26 -18.23
CA ASP A 223 -9.99 56.38 -18.11
C ASP A 223 -9.27 57.68 -17.71
N LYS A 224 -9.44 58.71 -18.55
CA LYS A 224 -8.91 60.07 -18.34
C LYS A 224 -9.92 60.99 -17.64
N CYS A 225 -11.18 60.58 -17.56
CA CYS A 225 -12.30 61.33 -17.04
C CYS A 225 -13.02 60.54 -15.93
N PRO A 226 -12.33 60.19 -14.83
CA PRO A 226 -12.95 59.45 -13.72
C PRO A 226 -14.08 60.30 -13.16
N ASN A 227 -15.30 59.74 -13.11
CA ASN A 227 -16.59 60.35 -12.76
C ASN A 227 -17.47 60.78 -13.95
N THR A 228 -17.42 60.06 -15.07
CA THR A 228 -18.43 60.19 -16.11
C THR A 228 -19.82 59.89 -15.54
N PRO A 229 -20.83 60.75 -15.76
CA PRO A 229 -22.18 60.48 -15.28
C PRO A 229 -22.79 59.23 -15.92
N ALA A 230 -23.48 58.41 -15.10
CA ALA A 230 -24.10 57.17 -15.56
C ALA A 230 -25.04 57.40 -16.76
N GLY A 231 -24.85 56.63 -17.83
CA GLY A 231 -25.65 56.68 -19.06
C GLY A 231 -25.16 57.68 -20.12
N VAL A 232 -24.11 58.46 -19.83
CA VAL A 232 -23.43 59.30 -20.84
C VAL A 232 -22.62 58.42 -21.79
N LYS A 233 -22.59 58.78 -23.07
CA LYS A 233 -21.71 58.12 -24.05
C LYS A 233 -20.30 58.71 -23.96
N VAL A 234 -19.32 57.83 -23.78
CA VAL A 234 -17.91 58.20 -23.71
C VAL A 234 -17.13 57.77 -24.94
N ASP A 235 -15.98 58.40 -25.14
CA ASP A 235 -14.97 57.98 -26.11
C ASP A 235 -14.08 56.86 -25.55
N ALA A 236 -13.04 56.47 -26.30
CA ALA A 236 -12.12 55.42 -25.89
C ALA A 236 -11.23 55.79 -24.68
N ASN A 237 -11.29 57.04 -24.20
CA ASN A 237 -10.57 57.52 -23.02
C ASN A 237 -11.50 57.68 -21.80
N GLY A 238 -12.75 57.21 -21.86
CA GLY A 238 -13.74 57.39 -20.78
C GLY A 238 -14.28 58.83 -20.70
N CYS A 239 -13.98 59.68 -21.68
CA CYS A 239 -14.42 61.08 -21.64
C CYS A 239 -15.73 61.27 -22.41
N PRO A 240 -16.68 62.09 -21.89
CA PRO A 240 -17.89 62.43 -22.61
C PRO A 240 -17.63 63.01 -24.00
N LEU A 241 -18.49 62.66 -24.96
CA LEU A 241 -18.40 63.20 -26.31
C LEU A 241 -18.68 64.72 -26.32
N ASP A 242 -17.82 65.50 -26.98
CA ASP A 242 -18.00 66.91 -27.31
C ASP A 242 -17.89 67.02 -28.85
N ARG A 243 -19.04 67.13 -29.53
CA ARG A 243 -19.07 67.09 -31.01
C ARG A 243 -18.76 68.43 -31.65
N ASP A 244 -19.02 69.54 -30.97
CA ASP A 244 -18.82 70.87 -31.53
C ASP A 244 -17.50 71.54 -31.08
N GLY A 245 -16.80 70.92 -30.13
CA GLY A 245 -15.46 71.29 -29.69
C GLY A 245 -15.44 72.56 -28.86
N ASP A 246 -16.56 72.92 -28.23
CA ASP A 246 -16.68 74.13 -27.42
C ASP A 246 -16.17 73.94 -25.97
N GLY A 247 -15.81 72.71 -25.60
CA GLY A 247 -15.33 72.33 -24.27
C GLY A 247 -16.43 71.92 -23.29
N VAL A 248 -17.68 71.79 -23.75
CA VAL A 248 -18.83 71.33 -22.97
C VAL A 248 -19.32 69.97 -23.52
N PRO A 249 -19.49 68.96 -22.65
CA PRO A 249 -20.01 67.67 -23.09
C PRO A 249 -21.44 67.70 -23.70
N ASP A 250 -21.69 66.81 -24.66
CA ASP A 250 -22.97 66.62 -25.36
C ASP A 250 -24.05 65.89 -24.52
N TYR A 251 -24.31 66.30 -23.27
CA TYR A 251 -25.36 65.69 -22.43
C TYR A 251 -26.09 66.67 -21.49
#